data_AF-A0A849M6A6-F1
#
_entry.id   AF-A0A849M6A6-F1
#
_cell.length_a   1.000
_cell.length_b   1.000
_cell.length_c   1.000
_cell.angle_alpha   90.00
_cell.angle_beta   90.00
_cell.angle_gamma   90.00
#
_symmetry.space_group_name_H-M   'P 1'
#
loop_
_entity.id
_entity.type
_entity.pdbx_description
1 polymer ?
#
loop_
_entity_poly.entity_id
_entity_poly.type
_entity_poly.pdbx_seq_one_letter_code
_entity_poly.pdbx_strand_id
1 'polypeptide(L)'
;MKIFNLFFIVTLFAFFGCSLDTPSETATVLSTGDANFTSYAALGNSLTAGYQSGALTERHQQYSYVNFIAQQAGVTTFQQPLIGYPGIGTNTEDGGGIIELTALDGGSGSPLLTPAALADYPSFNPLMPWASDAVRDYPAPYNNLGVPGAVLWDVMNATSSANSGAGTTNNTMFDVILRNPNLDPIGGQSFTAFQQAKLLQATFITCWIGNNDVLGYATSGGTSPAAPTDQTTFGFLYGVMLDSLVATGADVVLANIPDVTAIPFFTTVPYKVDPGTGTEVALVISTADGPRQATADDFILLTGSSLIGDVSGTYGPAGVPVGFDGSAPMPNSVVLDEDEIAVAKAAVSGFNSTIASLASAKNVPVVDVNSIFNDIHAHGREIAGLTFTTSFITGGLFSLDGVHPSDLGSAIIANEFLTTINENFDASIPLVNVIDVMEDISLKKSSSQITYNKETFDNVVKLFGGK
;
A
#
# COMPACT_ATOMS: atom_id res chain seq x y z
N MET A 1 56.41 10.31 55.48
CA MET A 1 55.08 10.97 55.55
C MET A 1 54.44 10.85 54.17
N LYS A 2 53.14 10.52 54.13
CA LYS A 2 52.26 10.26 52.98
C LYS A 2 52.15 8.78 52.55
N ILE A 3 51.16 8.15 53.19
CA ILE A 3 50.45 6.93 52.80
C ILE A 3 49.73 7.22 51.48
N PHE A 4 49.86 6.35 50.48
CA PHE A 4 49.00 6.35 49.30
C PHE A 4 48.21 5.03 49.28
N ASN A 5 46.91 5.15 49.51
CA ASN A 5 45.94 4.07 49.39
C ASN A 5 45.78 3.72 47.91
N LEU A 6 46.05 2.46 47.57
CA LEU A 6 45.81 1.91 46.24
C LEU A 6 44.36 1.41 46.18
N PHE A 7 43.47 2.17 45.56
CA PHE A 7 42.12 1.74 45.22
C PHE A 7 42.19 0.82 43.99
N PHE A 8 41.78 -0.44 44.14
CA PHE A 8 41.53 -1.37 43.05
C PHE A 8 40.23 -0.95 42.35
N ILE A 9 40.31 -0.36 41.15
CA ILE A 9 39.15 -0.18 40.27
C ILE A 9 38.99 -1.48 39.50
N VAL A 10 38.01 -2.29 39.89
CA VAL A 10 37.54 -3.44 39.10
C VAL A 10 36.61 -2.88 38.03
N THR A 11 37.08 -2.82 36.79
CA THR A 11 36.26 -2.45 35.63
C THR A 11 35.34 -3.63 35.31
N LEU A 12 34.06 -3.52 35.68
CA LEU A 12 33.02 -4.48 35.34
C LEU A 12 32.68 -4.30 33.85
N PHE A 13 33.15 -5.21 33.00
CA PHE A 13 32.67 -5.30 31.61
C PHE A 13 31.24 -5.85 31.63
N ALA A 14 30.25 -4.97 31.50
CA ALA A 14 28.89 -5.36 31.17
C ALA A 14 28.86 -5.77 29.69
N PHE A 15 28.84 -7.08 29.42
CA PHE A 15 28.47 -7.59 28.12
C PHE A 15 26.97 -7.35 27.93
N PHE A 16 26.62 -6.32 27.15
CA PHE A 16 25.31 -6.26 26.52
C PHE A 16 25.27 -7.35 25.45
N GLY A 17 24.69 -8.49 25.79
CA GLY A 17 24.27 -9.46 24.78
C GLY A 17 23.07 -8.86 24.05
N CYS A 18 23.24 -8.49 22.78
CA CYS A 18 22.12 -8.52 21.85
C CYS A 18 21.61 -9.96 21.85
N SER A 19 20.44 -10.23 22.44
CA SER A 19 19.68 -11.37 21.95
C SER A 19 19.28 -10.99 20.53
N LEU A 20 19.88 -11.66 19.55
CA LEU A 20 19.18 -11.82 18.28
C LEU A 20 17.86 -12.47 18.64
N ASP A 21 16.74 -11.82 18.35
CA ASP A 21 15.45 -12.49 18.42
C ASP A 21 15.58 -13.73 17.54
N THR A 22 15.52 -14.89 18.18
CA THR A 22 15.46 -16.15 17.46
C THR A 22 14.28 -16.05 16.50
N PRO A 23 14.47 -16.37 15.21
CA PRO A 23 13.35 -16.43 14.28
C PRO A 23 12.25 -17.24 14.94
N SER A 24 11.04 -16.69 15.03
CA SER A 24 9.87 -17.40 15.50
C SER A 24 9.87 -18.77 14.82
N GLU A 25 9.95 -19.85 15.60
CA GLU A 25 9.96 -21.19 15.03
C GLU A 25 8.67 -21.34 14.24
N THR A 26 8.79 -21.37 12.91
CA THR A 26 7.69 -21.68 12.01
C THR A 26 7.13 -23.01 12.47
N ALA A 27 5.84 -23.04 12.81
CA ALA A 27 5.15 -24.28 13.14
C ALA A 27 5.50 -25.33 12.09
N THR A 28 6.20 -26.40 12.48
CA THR A 28 6.71 -27.38 11.52
C THR A 28 5.61 -28.28 10.95
N VAL A 29 4.40 -28.17 11.48
CA VAL A 29 3.20 -28.89 11.04
C VAL A 29 2.07 -27.89 10.87
N LEU A 30 1.57 -27.78 9.64
CA LEU A 30 0.38 -26.99 9.33
C LEU A 30 -0.84 -27.57 10.05
N SER A 31 -1.48 -26.74 10.88
CA SER A 31 -2.83 -26.95 11.40
C SER A 31 -3.61 -25.66 11.23
N THR A 32 -4.82 -25.73 10.68
CA THR A 32 -5.72 -24.57 10.63
C THR A 32 -6.58 -24.45 11.88
N GLY A 33 -6.44 -25.36 12.85
CA GLY A 33 -7.25 -25.35 14.08
C GLY A 33 -8.74 -25.39 13.76
N ASP A 34 -9.48 -24.44 14.34
CA ASP A 34 -10.90 -24.22 14.10
C ASP A 34 -11.18 -23.42 12.81
N ALA A 35 -10.18 -22.81 12.17
CA ALA A 35 -10.36 -22.05 10.94
C ALA A 35 -10.63 -22.97 9.75
N ASN A 36 -11.74 -22.72 9.05
CA ASN A 36 -12.15 -23.52 7.90
C ASN A 36 -11.68 -22.94 6.56
N PHE A 37 -10.46 -23.30 6.16
CA PHE A 37 -9.87 -22.91 4.86
C PHE A 37 -10.30 -23.77 3.66
N THR A 38 -11.42 -24.51 3.73
CA THR A 38 -11.92 -25.31 2.58
C THR A 38 -12.18 -24.47 1.33
N SER A 39 -12.71 -23.26 1.51
CA SER A 39 -12.83 -22.24 0.46
C SER A 39 -12.47 -20.88 1.06
N TYR A 40 -11.43 -20.24 0.53
CA TYR A 40 -10.96 -18.94 1.00
C TYR A 40 -11.34 -17.84 0.01
N ALA A 41 -11.96 -16.75 0.47
CA ALA A 41 -12.16 -15.54 -0.30
C ALA A 41 -11.57 -14.32 0.42
N ALA A 42 -10.94 -13.42 -0.34
CA ALA A 42 -10.41 -12.18 0.17
C ALA A 42 -11.12 -10.99 -0.47
N LEU A 43 -11.69 -10.11 0.34
CA LEU A 43 -12.38 -8.90 -0.08
C LEU A 43 -11.58 -7.67 0.35
N GLY A 44 -11.56 -6.63 -0.48
CA GLY A 44 -10.87 -5.40 -0.13
C GLY A 44 -10.56 -4.53 -1.32
N ASN A 45 -9.47 -3.79 -1.21
CA ASN A 45 -9.04 -2.81 -2.20
C ASN A 45 -7.70 -3.22 -2.87
N SER A 46 -6.91 -2.23 -3.29
CA SER A 46 -5.59 -2.36 -3.91
C SER A 46 -4.63 -3.23 -3.11
N LEU A 47 -4.64 -3.11 -1.78
CA LEU A 47 -3.78 -3.89 -0.87
C LEU A 47 -4.09 -5.38 -0.98
N THR A 48 -5.38 -5.73 -1.00
CA THR A 48 -5.88 -7.10 -1.19
C THR A 48 -5.56 -7.62 -2.59
N ALA A 49 -5.68 -6.77 -3.61
CA ALA A 49 -5.44 -7.14 -5.00
C ALA A 49 -3.98 -7.53 -5.31
N GLY A 50 -3.01 -7.09 -4.51
CA GLY A 50 -1.58 -7.15 -4.85
C GLY A 50 -1.16 -6.05 -5.83
N TYR A 51 -1.85 -4.91 -5.81
CA TYR A 51 -1.48 -3.73 -6.59
C TYR A 51 -0.27 -3.05 -5.95
N GLN A 52 0.76 -2.78 -6.75
CA GLN A 52 1.93 -2.03 -6.27
C GLN A 52 2.67 -1.38 -7.43
N SER A 53 3.56 -0.42 -7.13
CA SER A 53 4.31 0.35 -8.13
C SER A 53 3.39 0.89 -9.23
N GLY A 54 2.21 1.37 -8.85
CA GLY A 54 1.26 1.95 -9.79
C GLY A 54 0.57 0.98 -10.73
N ALA A 55 0.62 -0.35 -10.53
CA ALA A 55 -0.13 -1.29 -11.36
C ALA A 55 -0.51 -2.62 -10.69
N LEU A 56 -1.54 -3.25 -11.25
CA LEU A 56 -1.85 -4.65 -11.03
C LEU A 56 -1.06 -5.50 -12.03
N THR A 57 -0.13 -6.31 -11.54
CA THR A 57 0.73 -7.19 -12.36
C THR A 57 0.84 -8.57 -11.76
N GLU A 58 0.84 -9.61 -12.60
CA GLU A 58 1.03 -11.00 -12.20
C GLU A 58 2.32 -11.17 -11.38
N ARG A 59 3.38 -10.45 -11.76
CA ARG A 59 4.67 -10.42 -11.04
C ARG A 59 4.47 -10.18 -9.54
N HIS A 60 3.64 -9.21 -9.18
CA HIS A 60 3.44 -8.76 -7.81
C HIS A 60 2.21 -9.37 -7.13
N GLN A 61 1.20 -9.76 -7.91
CA GLN A 61 0.03 -10.49 -7.40
C GLN A 61 0.43 -11.83 -6.78
N GLN A 62 1.50 -12.46 -7.26
CA GLN A 62 2.06 -13.68 -6.65
C GLN A 62 2.57 -13.46 -5.22
N TYR A 63 2.90 -12.23 -4.84
CA TYR A 63 3.33 -11.86 -3.48
C TYR A 63 2.27 -11.07 -2.72
N SER A 64 1.01 -11.07 -3.18
CA SER A 64 -0.08 -10.43 -2.43
C SER A 64 -0.21 -11.11 -1.06
N TYR A 65 -0.54 -10.32 -0.02
CA TYR A 65 -0.63 -10.86 1.34
C TYR A 65 -1.67 -11.99 1.44
N VAL A 66 -2.73 -11.93 0.64
CA VAL A 66 -3.78 -12.95 0.58
C VAL A 66 -3.31 -14.22 -0.12
N ASN A 67 -2.44 -14.12 -1.12
CA ASN A 67 -1.84 -15.30 -1.74
C ASN A 67 -0.88 -15.99 -0.77
N PHE A 68 -0.12 -15.22 0.02
CA PHE A 68 0.69 -15.77 1.10
C PHE A 68 -0.16 -16.48 2.15
N ILE A 69 -1.25 -15.87 2.63
CA ILE A 69 -2.18 -16.53 3.57
C ILE A 69 -2.69 -17.85 2.98
N ALA A 70 -3.14 -17.84 1.71
CA ALA A 70 -3.63 -19.03 1.03
C ALA A 70 -2.56 -20.14 0.98
N GLN A 71 -1.33 -19.82 0.58
CA GLN A 71 -0.22 -20.77 0.53
C GLN A 71 0.10 -21.35 1.90
N GLN A 72 0.25 -20.48 2.90
CA GLN A 72 0.59 -20.90 4.26
C GLN A 72 -0.51 -21.77 4.88
N ALA A 73 -1.79 -21.45 4.62
CA ALA A 73 -2.94 -22.22 5.07
C ALA A 73 -3.19 -23.50 4.25
N GLY A 74 -2.40 -23.78 3.20
CA GLY A 74 -2.54 -24.97 2.35
C GLY A 74 -3.66 -24.92 1.31
N VAL A 75 -4.17 -23.73 0.98
CA VAL A 75 -5.22 -23.52 -0.03
C VAL A 75 -4.62 -23.52 -1.43
N THR A 76 -4.63 -24.67 -2.09
CA THR A 76 -4.04 -24.83 -3.44
C THR A 76 -4.94 -24.34 -4.58
N THR A 77 -6.20 -24.03 -4.30
CA THR A 77 -7.20 -23.61 -5.30
C THR A 77 -7.38 -22.11 -5.38
N PHE A 78 -6.62 -21.32 -4.63
CA PHE A 78 -6.78 -19.87 -4.57
C PHE A 78 -6.47 -19.22 -5.93
N GLN A 79 -7.46 -18.56 -6.53
CA GLN A 79 -7.35 -17.89 -7.82
C GLN A 79 -7.32 -16.37 -7.69
N GLN A 80 -6.47 -15.74 -8.49
CA GLN A 80 -6.31 -14.29 -8.58
C GLN A 80 -6.45 -13.85 -10.05
N PRO A 81 -6.89 -12.60 -10.31
CA PRO A 81 -6.93 -12.02 -11.66
C PRO A 81 -5.52 -11.69 -12.17
N LEU A 82 -4.71 -12.70 -12.52
CA LEU A 82 -3.30 -12.51 -12.90
C LEU A 82 -3.16 -11.71 -14.20
N ILE A 83 -2.60 -10.49 -14.09
CA ILE A 83 -2.45 -9.57 -15.22
C ILE A 83 -1.03 -9.65 -15.79
N GLY A 84 -0.91 -10.08 -17.04
CA GLY A 84 0.39 -10.12 -17.71
C GLY A 84 1.11 -8.77 -17.72
N TYR A 85 2.44 -8.79 -17.73
CA TYR A 85 3.28 -7.60 -17.77
C TYR A 85 2.98 -6.73 -19.02
N PRO A 86 2.95 -5.39 -18.94
CA PRO A 86 3.31 -4.50 -17.82
C PRO A 86 2.18 -4.24 -16.80
N GLY A 87 1.07 -4.96 -16.90
CA GLY A 87 -0.06 -4.79 -16.00
C GLY A 87 -0.96 -3.60 -16.33
N ILE A 88 -2.04 -3.47 -15.57
CA ILE A 88 -3.01 -2.37 -15.71
C ILE A 88 -2.79 -1.41 -14.55
N GLY A 89 -2.65 -0.13 -14.84
CA GLY A 89 -2.26 0.84 -13.82
C GLY A 89 -2.10 2.24 -14.39
N THR A 90 -1.14 2.99 -13.85
CA THR A 90 -0.80 4.34 -14.28
C THR A 90 -0.50 4.37 -15.77
N ASN A 91 -1.21 5.21 -16.53
CA ASN A 91 -0.98 5.41 -17.95
C ASN A 91 -0.62 6.87 -18.23
N THR A 92 0.31 7.07 -19.16
CA THR A 92 0.81 8.36 -19.65
C THR A 92 0.83 8.34 -21.18
N GLU A 93 1.13 9.47 -21.83
CA GLU A 93 1.27 9.52 -23.30
C GLU A 93 2.38 8.60 -23.82
N ASP A 94 3.44 8.39 -23.02
CA ASP A 94 4.66 7.66 -23.41
C ASP A 94 4.78 6.24 -22.82
N GLY A 95 3.88 5.83 -21.93
CA GLY A 95 4.00 4.54 -21.21
C GLY A 95 2.77 4.19 -20.36
N GLY A 96 2.73 2.98 -19.81
CA GLY A 96 1.57 2.49 -19.08
C GLY A 96 1.82 1.21 -18.28
N GLY A 97 1.02 1.02 -17.24
CA GLY A 97 1.17 -0.09 -16.31
C GLY A 97 2.14 0.23 -15.18
N ILE A 98 3.02 -0.72 -14.86
CA ILE A 98 3.91 -0.66 -13.70
C ILE A 98 4.96 0.47 -13.81
N ILE A 99 5.25 1.13 -12.70
CA ILE A 99 6.33 2.10 -12.54
C ILE A 99 7.65 1.36 -12.29
N GLU A 100 8.69 1.76 -13.01
CA GLU A 100 10.04 1.20 -12.91
C GLU A 100 11.07 2.27 -12.53
N LEU A 101 12.07 1.87 -11.74
CA LEU A 101 13.27 2.67 -11.52
C LEU A 101 14.23 2.46 -12.70
N THR A 102 14.30 3.41 -13.62
CA THR A 102 15.05 3.28 -14.87
C THR A 102 16.46 3.87 -14.79
N ALA A 103 16.66 4.89 -13.96
CA ALA A 103 17.97 5.47 -13.73
C ALA A 103 18.04 6.12 -12.34
N LEU A 104 19.27 6.47 -11.97
CA LEU A 104 19.54 7.49 -10.96
C LEU A 104 20.13 8.65 -11.76
N ASP A 105 19.57 9.84 -11.66
CA ASP A 105 20.06 10.99 -12.40
C ASP A 105 21.54 11.22 -12.08
N GLY A 106 22.38 11.23 -13.12
CA GLY A 106 23.84 11.32 -13.02
C GLY A 106 24.35 12.65 -12.48
N GLY A 107 23.49 13.65 -12.29
CA GLY A 107 23.82 14.95 -11.68
C GLY A 107 23.33 15.12 -10.24
N SER A 108 22.08 14.73 -9.94
CA SER A 108 21.45 14.95 -8.63
C SER A 108 21.40 13.71 -7.72
N GLY A 109 21.58 12.51 -8.28
CA GLY A 109 21.33 11.27 -7.56
C GLY A 109 19.83 10.99 -7.32
N SER A 110 18.92 11.76 -7.89
CA SER A 110 17.49 11.50 -7.74
C SER A 110 17.05 10.27 -8.54
N PRO A 111 16.16 9.42 -8.00
CA PRO A 111 15.64 8.26 -8.71
C PRO A 111 14.75 8.71 -9.87
N LEU A 112 15.00 8.19 -11.07
CA LEU A 112 14.13 8.36 -12.22
C LEU A 112 13.14 7.20 -12.27
N LEU A 113 11.88 7.52 -11.98
CA LEU A 113 10.76 6.59 -12.03
C LEU A 113 9.92 6.86 -13.27
N THR A 114 9.73 5.84 -14.09
CA THR A 114 8.92 5.95 -15.31
C THR A 114 8.00 4.74 -15.43
N PRO A 115 6.74 4.92 -15.88
CA PRO A 115 5.92 3.78 -16.30
C PRO A 115 6.64 2.94 -17.35
N ALA A 116 6.37 1.64 -17.37
CA ALA A 116 6.87 0.74 -18.39
C ALA A 116 6.49 1.23 -19.79
N ALA A 117 7.44 1.14 -20.73
CA ALA A 117 7.22 1.57 -22.10
C ALA A 117 6.28 0.59 -22.81
N LEU A 118 5.07 1.00 -23.15
CA LEU A 118 4.09 0.15 -23.85
C LEU A 118 4.61 -0.35 -25.21
N ALA A 119 5.51 0.41 -25.85
CA ALA A 119 6.15 0.02 -27.10
C ALA A 119 6.96 -1.29 -26.99
N ASP A 120 7.46 -1.63 -25.79
CA ASP A 120 8.17 -2.88 -25.53
C ASP A 120 7.22 -4.08 -25.40
N TYR A 121 5.90 -3.81 -25.31
CA TYR A 121 4.83 -4.80 -25.13
C TYR A 121 3.73 -4.63 -26.19
N PRO A 122 4.03 -4.80 -27.50
CA PRO A 122 3.11 -4.47 -28.59
C PRO A 122 1.83 -5.32 -28.64
N SER A 123 1.79 -6.46 -27.91
CA SER A 123 0.59 -7.30 -27.76
C SER A 123 -0.29 -6.89 -26.57
N PHE A 124 0.20 -6.01 -25.69
CA PHE A 124 -0.55 -5.54 -24.53
C PHE A 124 -1.46 -4.38 -24.93
N ASN A 125 -2.74 -4.48 -24.57
CA ASN A 125 -3.68 -3.38 -24.74
C ASN A 125 -4.11 -2.89 -23.34
N PRO A 126 -3.67 -1.69 -22.92
CA PRO A 126 -3.99 -1.15 -21.60
C PRO A 126 -5.49 -0.87 -21.39
N LEU A 127 -6.26 -0.76 -22.48
CA LEU A 127 -7.72 -0.59 -22.46
C LEU A 127 -8.48 -1.92 -22.53
N MET A 128 -7.79 -3.06 -22.68
CA MET A 128 -8.39 -4.41 -22.72
C MET A 128 -7.72 -5.33 -21.69
N PRO A 129 -8.17 -5.27 -20.43
CA PRO A 129 -7.61 -6.02 -19.31
C PRO A 129 -7.49 -7.55 -19.47
N TRP A 130 -8.29 -8.13 -20.36
CA TRP A 130 -8.26 -9.54 -20.74
C TRP A 130 -7.15 -9.90 -21.74
N ALA A 131 -6.15 -9.03 -21.89
CA ALA A 131 -4.95 -9.33 -22.67
C ALA A 131 -4.11 -10.48 -22.07
N SER A 132 -4.35 -10.91 -20.83
CA SER A 132 -3.85 -12.20 -20.33
C SER A 132 -4.87 -13.31 -20.57
N ASP A 133 -4.41 -14.43 -21.13
CA ASP A 133 -5.25 -15.62 -21.32
C ASP A 133 -5.82 -16.12 -19.97
N ALA A 134 -5.06 -15.97 -18.88
CA ALA A 134 -5.50 -16.30 -17.52
C ALA A 134 -6.77 -15.52 -17.09
N VAL A 135 -6.90 -14.24 -17.47
CA VAL A 135 -8.12 -13.46 -17.21
C VAL A 135 -9.19 -13.72 -18.26
N ARG A 136 -8.85 -13.87 -19.54
CA ARG A 136 -9.89 -14.10 -20.56
C ARG A 136 -10.61 -15.44 -20.34
N ASP A 137 -9.88 -16.49 -20.01
CA ASP A 137 -10.37 -17.86 -20.12
C ASP A 137 -10.85 -18.46 -18.79
N TYR A 138 -10.70 -17.74 -17.67
CA TYR A 138 -11.12 -18.22 -16.34
C TYR A 138 -12.65 -18.03 -16.13
N PRO A 139 -13.45 -19.11 -16.03
CA PRO A 139 -14.91 -19.06 -16.13
C PRO A 139 -15.64 -18.99 -14.77
N ALA A 140 -14.97 -18.52 -13.72
CA ALA A 140 -15.52 -18.49 -12.36
C ALA A 140 -15.13 -17.20 -11.62
N PRO A 141 -15.75 -16.89 -10.46
CA PRO A 141 -15.23 -15.86 -9.56
C PRO A 141 -13.81 -16.18 -9.09
N TYR A 142 -13.00 -15.14 -8.88
CA TYR A 142 -11.70 -15.27 -8.23
C TYR A 142 -11.84 -15.35 -6.72
N ASN A 143 -10.87 -15.98 -6.05
CA ASN A 143 -10.80 -15.97 -4.59
C ASN A 143 -10.30 -14.62 -4.08
N ASN A 144 -9.34 -14.00 -4.78
CA ASN A 144 -8.96 -12.61 -4.54
C ASN A 144 -9.94 -11.67 -5.26
N LEU A 145 -10.83 -11.06 -4.48
CA LEU A 145 -11.84 -10.10 -4.90
C LEU A 145 -11.48 -8.67 -4.47
N GLY A 146 -10.21 -8.41 -4.16
CA GLY A 146 -9.71 -7.08 -3.87
C GLY A 146 -9.69 -6.21 -5.13
N VAL A 147 -10.38 -5.06 -5.13
CA VAL A 147 -10.43 -4.18 -6.31
C VAL A 147 -9.61 -2.92 -6.07
N PRO A 148 -8.53 -2.66 -6.84
CA PRO A 148 -7.76 -1.44 -6.69
C PRO A 148 -8.62 -0.19 -6.78
N GLY A 149 -8.46 0.73 -5.84
CA GLY A 149 -9.26 1.95 -5.72
C GLY A 149 -10.63 1.81 -5.07
N ALA A 150 -11.12 0.60 -4.78
CA ALA A 150 -12.44 0.41 -4.17
C ALA A 150 -12.55 1.01 -2.77
N VAL A 151 -13.69 1.65 -2.50
CA VAL A 151 -14.12 2.12 -1.18
C VAL A 151 -15.07 1.11 -0.53
N LEU A 152 -15.40 1.30 0.75
CA LEU A 152 -16.29 0.41 1.51
C LEU A 152 -17.62 0.12 0.80
N TRP A 153 -18.22 1.14 0.18
CA TRP A 153 -19.50 0.99 -0.52
C TRP A 153 -19.44 -0.05 -1.65
N ASP A 154 -18.31 -0.13 -2.36
CA ASP A 154 -18.15 -0.94 -3.56
C ASP A 154 -18.28 -2.44 -3.27
N VAL A 155 -17.78 -2.90 -2.13
CA VAL A 155 -17.77 -4.32 -1.76
C VAL A 155 -19.18 -4.94 -1.84
N MET A 156 -20.19 -4.15 -1.45
CA MET A 156 -21.57 -4.59 -1.36
C MET A 156 -22.44 -4.17 -2.54
N ASN A 157 -21.98 -3.23 -3.38
CA ASN A 157 -22.85 -2.58 -4.37
C ASN A 157 -22.24 -2.45 -5.77
N ALA A 158 -20.91 -2.36 -5.89
CA ALA A 158 -20.28 -2.20 -7.19
C ALA A 158 -20.39 -3.51 -7.98
N THR A 159 -20.78 -3.37 -9.24
CA THR A 159 -20.92 -4.50 -10.17
C THR A 159 -20.03 -4.33 -11.39
N SER A 160 -19.69 -3.09 -11.77
CA SER A 160 -18.86 -2.80 -12.94
C SER A 160 -18.17 -1.45 -12.79
N SER A 161 -17.31 -1.09 -13.73
CA SER A 161 -16.73 0.26 -13.79
C SER A 161 -17.81 1.34 -13.88
N ALA A 162 -18.89 1.06 -14.63
CA ALA A 162 -20.04 1.96 -14.81
C ALA A 162 -20.99 2.00 -13.59
N ASN A 163 -20.92 1.01 -12.71
CA ASN A 163 -21.71 0.93 -11.48
C ASN A 163 -20.76 0.64 -10.30
N SER A 164 -20.10 1.71 -9.86
CA SER A 164 -19.21 1.77 -8.70
C SER A 164 -19.45 3.07 -7.93
N GLY A 165 -18.86 3.18 -6.75
CA GLY A 165 -19.06 4.26 -5.80
C GLY A 165 -18.61 5.63 -6.28
N ALA A 166 -18.96 6.64 -5.47
CA ALA A 166 -18.46 8.00 -5.66
C ALA A 166 -16.93 8.03 -5.51
N GLY A 167 -16.24 8.67 -6.45
CA GLY A 167 -14.77 8.69 -6.47
C GLY A 167 -14.12 7.48 -7.17
N THR A 168 -14.89 6.46 -7.54
CA THR A 168 -14.39 5.26 -8.24
C THR A 168 -15.07 5.04 -9.59
N THR A 169 -15.94 5.95 -10.02
CA THR A 169 -16.69 5.86 -11.28
C THR A 169 -15.74 5.68 -12.47
N ASN A 170 -16.06 4.75 -13.37
CA ASN A 170 -15.22 4.35 -14.51
C ASN A 170 -13.91 3.66 -14.14
N ASN A 171 -13.74 3.21 -12.90
CA ASN A 171 -12.62 2.36 -12.54
C ASN A 171 -12.74 0.99 -13.22
N THR A 172 -11.96 0.78 -14.28
CA THR A 172 -11.99 -0.43 -15.11
C THR A 172 -11.60 -1.69 -14.34
N MET A 173 -10.93 -1.56 -13.17
CA MET A 173 -10.57 -2.70 -12.32
C MET A 173 -11.79 -3.51 -11.85
N PHE A 174 -12.95 -2.87 -11.69
CA PHE A 174 -14.18 -3.61 -11.38
C PHE A 174 -14.53 -4.62 -12.47
N ASP A 175 -14.35 -4.27 -13.74
CA ASP A 175 -14.68 -5.17 -14.86
C ASP A 175 -13.66 -6.30 -15.03
N VAL A 176 -12.42 -6.09 -14.55
CA VAL A 176 -11.36 -7.11 -14.58
C VAL A 176 -11.60 -8.18 -13.51
N ILE A 177 -12.03 -7.73 -12.33
CA ILE A 177 -12.03 -8.54 -11.12
C ILE A 177 -13.42 -9.12 -10.88
N LEU A 178 -14.48 -8.35 -11.11
CA LEU A 178 -15.84 -8.79 -10.87
C LEU A 178 -16.40 -9.55 -12.07
N ARG A 179 -16.56 -10.87 -11.92
CA ARG A 179 -17.00 -11.76 -13.00
C ARG A 179 -18.51 -11.92 -13.08
N ASN A 180 -18.98 -12.25 -14.29
CA ASN A 180 -20.31 -12.79 -14.52
C ASN A 180 -20.25 -14.30 -14.84
N PRO A 181 -20.68 -15.19 -13.92
CA PRO A 181 -20.70 -16.64 -14.14
C PRO A 181 -21.84 -17.15 -15.06
N ASN A 182 -22.82 -16.31 -15.45
CA ASN A 182 -24.03 -16.79 -16.15
C ASN A 182 -24.19 -16.26 -17.59
N LEU A 183 -23.53 -15.17 -17.98
CA LEU A 183 -23.67 -14.58 -19.31
C LEU A 183 -22.40 -13.80 -19.65
N ASP A 184 -21.69 -14.24 -20.70
CA ASP A 184 -20.52 -13.60 -21.31
C ASP A 184 -19.40 -13.25 -20.31
N PRO A 185 -18.15 -13.73 -20.47
CA PRO A 185 -17.06 -13.37 -19.55
C PRO A 185 -16.92 -11.85 -19.30
N ILE A 186 -17.51 -10.99 -20.15
CA ILE A 186 -17.53 -9.54 -20.06
C ILE A 186 -18.91 -8.98 -20.49
N GLY A 187 -19.58 -8.17 -19.65
CA GLY A 187 -20.64 -7.23 -20.11
C GLY A 187 -22.11 -7.53 -19.77
N GLY A 188 -22.42 -8.57 -19.00
CA GLY A 188 -23.73 -8.74 -18.35
C GLY A 188 -23.74 -8.21 -16.91
N GLN A 189 -24.90 -8.12 -16.24
CA GLN A 189 -24.98 -7.70 -14.82
C GLN A 189 -24.04 -8.54 -13.95
N SER A 190 -22.89 -7.97 -13.60
CA SER A 190 -21.86 -8.58 -12.79
C SER A 190 -22.28 -8.63 -11.32
N PHE A 191 -21.74 -9.58 -10.58
CA PHE A 191 -22.02 -9.74 -9.16
C PHE A 191 -21.04 -8.88 -8.35
N THR A 192 -21.49 -8.35 -7.21
CA THR A 192 -20.62 -7.61 -6.30
C THR A 192 -19.53 -8.53 -5.72
N ALA A 193 -18.45 -7.96 -5.16
CA ALA A 193 -17.41 -8.75 -4.50
C ALA A 193 -18.01 -9.67 -3.43
N PHE A 194 -18.92 -9.15 -2.60
CA PHE A 194 -19.63 -9.97 -1.61
C PHE A 194 -20.46 -11.09 -2.23
N GLN A 195 -21.22 -10.81 -3.30
CA GLN A 195 -22.01 -11.84 -3.98
C GLN A 195 -21.12 -12.94 -4.58
N GLN A 196 -19.95 -12.59 -5.10
CA GLN A 196 -18.98 -13.55 -5.62
C GLN A 196 -18.34 -14.40 -4.54
N ALA A 197 -18.01 -13.84 -3.38
CA ALA A 197 -17.56 -14.62 -2.22
C ALA A 197 -18.62 -15.68 -1.80
N LYS A 198 -19.92 -15.35 -1.89
CA LYS A 198 -21.00 -16.31 -1.66
C LYS A 198 -21.10 -17.38 -2.76
N LEU A 199 -20.87 -17.02 -4.02
CA LEU A 199 -20.86 -17.97 -5.13
C LEU A 199 -19.71 -18.98 -5.02
N LEU A 200 -18.57 -18.57 -4.46
CA LEU A 200 -17.46 -19.45 -4.10
C LEU A 200 -17.74 -20.33 -2.88
N GLN A 201 -18.88 -20.12 -2.21
CA GLN A 201 -19.23 -20.76 -0.95
C GLN A 201 -18.07 -20.65 0.06
N ALA A 202 -17.48 -19.45 0.16
CA ALA A 202 -16.34 -19.21 1.03
C ALA A 202 -16.64 -19.67 2.46
N THR A 203 -15.71 -20.41 3.05
CA THR A 203 -15.74 -20.87 4.44
C THR A 203 -14.78 -20.09 5.32
N PHE A 204 -13.79 -19.42 4.72
CA PHE A 204 -12.92 -18.44 5.37
C PHE A 204 -12.90 -17.15 4.53
N ILE A 205 -13.00 -16.00 5.21
CA ILE A 205 -13.02 -14.68 4.58
C ILE A 205 -12.05 -13.74 5.29
N THR A 206 -11.12 -13.15 4.54
CA THR A 206 -10.41 -11.94 4.99
C THR A 206 -11.04 -10.72 4.32
N CYS A 207 -11.36 -9.67 5.09
CA CYS A 207 -11.89 -8.42 4.55
C CYS A 207 -11.08 -7.23 5.06
N TRP A 208 -10.36 -6.56 4.16
CA TRP A 208 -9.61 -5.34 4.47
C TRP A 208 -10.02 -4.21 3.53
N ILE A 209 -10.88 -3.33 4.03
CA ILE A 209 -11.50 -2.25 3.28
C ILE A 209 -11.69 -1.01 4.17
N GLY A 210 -11.76 0.17 3.57
CA GLY A 210 -11.90 1.45 4.27
C GLY A 210 -10.70 2.39 4.08
N ASN A 211 -9.56 1.90 3.58
CA ASN A 211 -8.39 2.75 3.33
C ASN A 211 -8.71 3.87 2.32
N ASN A 212 -9.34 3.52 1.19
CA ASN A 212 -9.65 4.46 0.12
C ASN A 212 -10.74 5.46 0.49
N ASP A 213 -11.56 5.17 1.52
CA ASP A 213 -12.52 6.10 2.08
C ASP A 213 -11.85 7.33 2.72
N VAL A 214 -10.53 7.28 2.98
CA VAL A 214 -9.72 8.41 3.44
C VAL A 214 -8.61 8.76 2.45
N LEU A 215 -7.93 7.75 1.91
CA LEU A 215 -6.72 7.93 1.08
C LEU A 215 -7.00 8.81 -0.14
N GLY A 216 -8.15 8.63 -0.82
CA GLY A 216 -8.49 9.43 -2.00
C GLY A 216 -8.49 10.93 -1.71
N TYR A 217 -9.13 11.33 -0.61
CA TYR A 217 -9.12 12.72 -0.12
C TYR A 217 -7.69 13.20 0.11
N ALA A 218 -6.91 12.45 0.88
CA ALA A 218 -5.54 12.83 1.25
C ALA A 218 -4.61 12.93 0.03
N THR A 219 -4.61 11.95 -0.87
CA THR A 219 -3.73 11.94 -2.06
C THR A 219 -4.09 12.97 -3.12
N SER A 220 -5.28 13.59 -3.00
CA SER A 220 -5.73 14.69 -3.85
C SER A 220 -5.40 16.08 -3.30
N GLY A 221 -4.69 16.14 -2.16
CA GLY A 221 -4.49 17.39 -1.41
C GLY A 221 -5.82 18.01 -1.00
N GLY A 222 -6.72 17.18 -0.47
CA GLY A 222 -8.04 17.60 0.00
C GLY A 222 -9.04 18.03 -1.07
N THR A 223 -8.73 17.90 -2.37
CA THR A 223 -9.54 18.49 -3.44
C THR A 223 -10.58 17.55 -4.06
N SER A 224 -10.27 16.27 -4.25
CA SER A 224 -11.15 15.34 -4.96
C SER A 224 -10.89 13.87 -4.57
N PRO A 225 -11.78 13.26 -3.75
CA PRO A 225 -12.96 13.85 -3.12
C PRO A 225 -12.61 14.99 -2.15
N ALA A 226 -13.54 15.92 -1.91
CA ALA A 226 -13.33 17.07 -1.03
C ALA A 226 -13.38 16.75 0.47
N ALA A 227 -13.71 15.51 0.84
CA ALA A 227 -13.69 15.00 2.20
C ALA A 227 -13.57 13.47 2.19
N PRO A 228 -13.09 12.85 3.28
CA PRO A 228 -13.25 11.42 3.51
C PRO A 228 -14.74 11.01 3.56
N THR A 229 -15.03 9.71 3.47
CA THR A 229 -16.38 9.20 3.73
C THR A 229 -16.86 9.67 5.11
N ASP A 230 -18.10 10.14 5.21
CA ASP A 230 -18.66 10.57 6.49
C ASP A 230 -18.69 9.39 7.50
N GLN A 231 -18.31 9.64 8.75
CA GLN A 231 -18.19 8.59 9.77
C GLN A 231 -19.51 7.87 10.05
N THR A 232 -20.65 8.57 10.01
CA THR A 232 -21.97 7.93 10.21
C THR A 232 -22.29 7.01 9.04
N THR A 233 -22.02 7.48 7.82
CA THR A 233 -22.18 6.71 6.58
C THR A 233 -21.27 5.48 6.58
N PHE A 234 -19.99 5.65 6.93
CA PHE A 234 -19.03 4.55 7.07
C PHE A 234 -19.55 3.51 8.08
N GLY A 235 -19.98 3.93 9.28
CA GLY A 235 -20.48 3.02 10.30
C GLY A 235 -21.72 2.24 9.88
N PHE A 236 -22.65 2.89 9.17
CA PHE A 236 -23.80 2.21 8.60
C PHE A 236 -23.39 1.16 7.56
N LEU A 237 -22.57 1.53 6.58
CA LEU A 237 -22.14 0.64 5.51
C LEU A 237 -21.30 -0.53 6.05
N TYR A 238 -20.40 -0.27 7.00
CA TYR A 238 -19.54 -1.29 7.58
C TYR A 238 -20.35 -2.28 8.42
N GLY A 239 -21.36 -1.78 9.16
CA GLY A 239 -22.31 -2.63 9.88
C GLY A 239 -23.07 -3.58 8.95
N VAL A 240 -23.63 -3.05 7.85
CA VAL A 240 -24.35 -3.85 6.84
C VAL A 240 -23.43 -4.89 6.19
N MET A 241 -22.21 -4.50 5.83
CA MET A 241 -21.22 -5.42 5.26
C MET A 241 -20.87 -6.53 6.26
N LEU A 242 -20.53 -6.18 7.50
CA LEU A 242 -20.12 -7.15 8.51
C LEU A 242 -21.27 -8.09 8.89
N ASP A 243 -22.50 -7.58 9.05
CA ASP A 243 -23.69 -8.40 9.22
C ASP A 243 -23.83 -9.44 8.09
N SER A 244 -23.61 -8.99 6.86
CA SER A 244 -23.74 -9.83 5.66
C SER A 244 -22.65 -10.90 5.59
N LEU A 245 -21.40 -10.56 5.96
CA LEU A 245 -20.28 -11.50 6.04
C LEU A 245 -20.53 -12.57 7.10
N VAL A 246 -20.89 -12.19 8.33
CA VAL A 246 -21.17 -13.14 9.42
C VAL A 246 -22.36 -14.03 9.09
N ALA A 247 -23.39 -13.50 8.42
CA ALA A 247 -24.55 -14.28 8.00
C ALA A 247 -24.24 -15.37 6.95
N THR A 248 -23.05 -15.37 6.34
CA THR A 248 -22.60 -16.48 5.48
C THR A 248 -22.27 -17.75 6.26
N GLY A 249 -21.93 -17.62 7.55
CA GLY A 249 -21.39 -18.71 8.37
C GLY A 249 -19.92 -19.03 8.12
N ALA A 250 -19.22 -18.25 7.29
CA ALA A 250 -17.77 -18.33 7.14
C ALA A 250 -17.05 -17.77 8.37
N ASP A 251 -15.84 -18.26 8.62
CA ASP A 251 -14.90 -17.60 9.51
C ASP A 251 -14.45 -16.29 8.88
N VAL A 252 -14.45 -15.19 9.65
CA VAL A 252 -14.15 -13.85 9.14
C VAL A 252 -12.99 -13.25 9.94
N VAL A 253 -12.00 -12.68 9.23
CA VAL A 253 -10.97 -11.84 9.83
C VAL A 253 -10.98 -10.48 9.12
N LEU A 254 -11.02 -9.42 9.92
CA LEU A 254 -10.96 -8.04 9.44
C LEU A 254 -9.57 -7.45 9.68
N ALA A 255 -9.29 -6.30 9.09
CA ALA A 255 -8.15 -5.47 9.46
C ALA A 255 -8.58 -4.01 9.57
N ASN A 256 -7.99 -3.29 10.52
CA ASN A 256 -8.23 -1.86 10.67
C ASN A 256 -7.38 -1.04 9.67
N ILE A 257 -7.59 0.28 9.65
CA ILE A 257 -7.03 1.18 8.65
C ILE A 257 -5.73 1.80 9.19
N PRO A 258 -4.56 1.61 8.53
CA PRO A 258 -3.32 2.30 8.88
C PRO A 258 -3.44 3.82 8.76
N ASP A 259 -2.52 4.56 9.39
CA ASP A 259 -2.41 6.01 9.15
C ASP A 259 -2.03 6.25 7.68
N VAL A 260 -3.02 6.63 6.88
CA VAL A 260 -2.83 6.87 5.44
C VAL A 260 -1.90 8.05 5.17
N THR A 261 -1.64 8.92 6.14
CA THR A 261 -0.76 10.09 5.98
C THR A 261 0.71 9.79 6.29
N ALA A 262 1.03 8.61 6.83
CA ALA A 262 2.40 8.21 7.17
C ALA A 262 3.10 7.37 6.07
N ILE A 263 2.46 7.19 4.91
CA ILE A 263 3.07 6.52 3.74
C ILE A 263 4.10 7.44 3.04
N PRO A 264 5.06 6.87 2.29
CA PRO A 264 6.07 7.66 1.57
C PRO A 264 5.49 8.71 0.61
N PHE A 265 4.27 8.52 0.08
CA PHE A 265 3.61 9.51 -0.76
C PHE A 265 3.52 10.91 -0.12
N PHE A 266 3.38 10.98 1.20
CA PHE A 266 3.30 12.24 1.96
C PHE A 266 4.64 12.64 2.59
N THR A 267 5.46 11.66 2.94
CA THR A 267 6.65 11.87 3.79
C THR A 267 7.98 11.98 3.02
N THR A 268 7.95 11.82 1.69
CA THR A 268 9.17 11.83 0.87
C THR A 268 9.64 13.24 0.52
N VAL A 269 8.73 14.13 0.13
CA VAL A 269 9.10 15.46 -0.37
C VAL A 269 9.16 16.43 0.80
N PRO A 270 10.32 17.05 1.08
CA PRO A 270 10.44 17.94 2.21
C PRO A 270 9.71 19.26 1.96
N TYR A 271 9.13 19.83 3.02
CA TYR A 271 8.50 21.16 2.97
C TYR A 271 9.51 22.31 2.78
N LYS A 272 10.81 22.03 2.99
CA LYS A 272 11.93 22.93 2.71
C LYS A 272 12.85 22.33 1.67
N VAL A 273 13.31 23.16 0.74
CA VAL A 273 14.24 22.77 -0.31
C VAL A 273 15.33 23.83 -0.49
N ASP A 274 16.54 23.44 -0.90
CA ASP A 274 17.58 24.39 -1.29
C ASP A 274 17.49 24.67 -2.80
N PRO A 275 17.14 25.90 -3.24
CA PRO A 275 17.08 26.26 -4.64
C PRO A 275 18.47 26.46 -5.31
N GLY A 276 19.51 25.80 -4.79
CA GLY A 276 20.89 25.94 -5.26
C GLY A 276 21.65 27.13 -4.66
N THR A 277 21.21 27.61 -3.50
CA THR A 277 21.80 28.75 -2.77
C THR A 277 22.65 28.32 -1.57
N GLY A 278 22.64 27.04 -1.21
CA GLY A 278 23.28 26.51 -0.01
C GLY A 278 22.44 26.74 1.26
N THR A 279 21.16 27.11 1.13
CA THR A 279 20.26 27.36 2.24
C THR A 279 18.86 26.88 1.88
N GLU A 280 18.31 26.00 2.72
CA GLU A 280 16.94 25.54 2.57
C GLU A 280 15.94 26.66 2.88
N VAL A 281 14.91 26.76 2.03
CA VAL A 281 13.78 27.68 2.20
C VAL A 281 12.48 26.89 2.22
N ALA A 282 11.53 27.32 3.04
CA ALA A 282 10.20 26.72 3.06
C ALA A 282 9.46 27.04 1.76
N LEU A 283 8.83 26.02 1.19
CA LEU A 283 8.02 26.18 -0.01
C LEU A 283 6.81 27.08 0.29
N VAL A 284 6.41 27.89 -0.67
CA VAL A 284 5.15 28.62 -0.66
C VAL A 284 4.06 27.69 -1.17
N ILE A 285 3.03 27.45 -0.37
CA ILE A 285 1.91 26.57 -0.68
C ILE A 285 0.61 27.35 -0.75
N SER A 286 -0.33 26.86 -1.56
CA SER A 286 -1.70 27.35 -1.56
C SER A 286 -2.48 26.64 -0.45
N THR A 287 -3.26 27.39 0.31
CA THR A 287 -4.19 26.86 1.32
C THR A 287 -5.55 27.53 1.18
N ALA A 288 -6.55 27.12 1.96
CA ALA A 288 -7.87 27.75 1.98
C ALA A 288 -7.83 29.27 2.29
N ASP A 289 -6.88 29.72 3.12
CA ASP A 289 -6.71 31.13 3.50
C ASP A 289 -5.78 31.91 2.55
N GLY A 290 -5.30 31.27 1.49
CA GLY A 290 -4.40 31.83 0.50
C GLY A 290 -2.95 31.35 0.64
N PRO A 291 -2.02 31.92 -0.16
CA PRO A 291 -0.64 31.48 -0.19
C PRO A 291 0.11 31.77 1.11
N ARG A 292 0.79 30.77 1.67
CA ARG A 292 1.68 30.92 2.83
C ARG A 292 2.92 30.04 2.71
N GLN A 293 3.93 30.29 3.54
CA GLN A 293 5.03 29.33 3.68
C GLN A 293 4.53 28.05 4.36
N ALA A 294 4.99 26.91 3.87
CA ALA A 294 4.77 25.61 4.47
C ALA A 294 5.46 25.51 5.83
N THR A 295 4.86 24.76 6.74
CA THR A 295 5.41 24.39 8.04
C THR A 295 5.82 22.91 8.02
N ALA A 296 6.38 22.43 9.12
CA ALA A 296 6.65 21.00 9.29
C ALA A 296 5.37 20.15 9.44
N ASP A 297 4.22 20.80 9.60
CA ASP A 297 2.91 20.17 9.77
C ASP A 297 2.14 20.07 8.44
N ASP A 298 2.73 20.53 7.32
CA ASP A 298 2.19 20.35 5.97
C ASP A 298 2.94 19.26 5.21
N PHE A 299 2.24 18.52 4.34
CA PHE A 299 2.86 17.59 3.41
C PHE A 299 2.89 18.13 1.99
N ILE A 300 4.07 18.05 1.37
CA ILE A 300 4.19 18.16 -0.08
C ILE A 300 4.05 16.76 -0.66
N LEU A 301 3.06 16.58 -1.53
CA LEU A 301 2.77 15.25 -2.08
C LEU A 301 3.89 14.83 -3.04
N LEU A 302 4.13 13.52 -3.14
CA LEU A 302 5.13 12.96 -4.06
C LEU A 302 4.92 13.41 -5.52
N THR A 303 3.66 13.58 -5.93
CA THR A 303 3.27 14.12 -7.25
C THR A 303 3.62 15.59 -7.45
N GLY A 304 3.81 16.36 -6.36
CA GLY A 304 4.26 17.75 -6.39
C GLY A 304 5.76 17.93 -6.63
N SER A 305 6.55 16.86 -6.50
CA SER A 305 8.02 16.93 -6.63
C SER A 305 8.48 17.53 -7.96
N SER A 306 7.79 17.21 -9.07
CA SER A 306 8.11 17.72 -10.41
C SER A 306 7.71 19.18 -10.63
N LEU A 307 6.86 19.76 -9.75
CA LEU A 307 6.40 21.13 -9.87
C LEU A 307 7.32 22.13 -9.17
N ILE A 308 8.14 21.68 -8.23
CA ILE A 308 9.02 22.55 -7.45
C ILE A 308 10.01 23.26 -8.39
N GLY A 309 9.94 24.59 -8.43
CA GLY A 309 10.79 25.41 -9.29
C GLY A 309 10.38 25.43 -10.77
N ASP A 310 9.23 24.85 -11.14
CA ASP A 310 8.70 25.00 -12.51
C ASP A 310 8.51 26.49 -12.84
N VAL A 311 8.92 26.89 -14.04
CA VAL A 311 8.83 28.27 -14.55
C VAL A 311 8.01 28.36 -15.84
N SER A 312 7.33 27.28 -16.22
CA SER A 312 6.60 27.17 -17.50
C SER A 312 5.47 28.18 -17.63
N GLY A 313 4.95 28.65 -16.50
CA GLY A 313 3.75 29.48 -16.41
C GLY A 313 2.44 28.67 -16.28
N THR A 314 2.53 27.35 -16.14
CA THR A 314 1.36 26.47 -15.96
C THR A 314 0.73 26.64 -14.58
N TYR A 315 1.55 26.78 -13.54
CA TYR A 315 1.13 26.84 -12.13
C TYR A 315 1.43 28.20 -11.47
N GLY A 316 1.60 29.25 -12.28
CA GLY A 316 1.94 30.61 -11.84
C GLY A 316 2.33 31.50 -13.01
N PRO A 317 2.76 32.76 -12.79
CA PRO A 317 3.29 33.59 -13.86
C PRO A 317 4.53 32.96 -14.51
N ALA A 318 4.60 32.98 -15.85
CA ALA A 318 5.77 32.45 -16.57
C ALA A 318 7.07 33.12 -16.11
N GLY A 319 8.11 32.31 -15.86
CA GLY A 319 9.39 32.78 -15.33
C GLY A 319 9.45 32.95 -13.81
N VAL A 320 8.34 32.76 -13.08
CA VAL A 320 8.33 32.74 -11.62
C VAL A 320 8.38 31.28 -11.14
N PRO A 321 9.36 30.90 -10.30
CA PRO A 321 9.53 29.52 -9.85
C PRO A 321 8.42 29.11 -8.87
N VAL A 322 7.69 28.05 -9.22
CA VAL A 322 6.63 27.49 -8.39
C VAL A 322 7.17 27.02 -7.04
N GLY A 323 6.45 27.34 -5.98
CA GLY A 323 6.82 27.00 -4.61
C GLY A 323 7.81 27.98 -3.96
N PHE A 324 8.22 29.06 -4.61
CA PHE A 324 9.18 30.03 -4.04
C PHE A 324 8.65 31.47 -4.00
N ASP A 325 7.49 31.73 -4.59
CA ASP A 325 6.88 33.06 -4.67
C ASP A 325 5.38 33.00 -4.37
N GLY A 326 4.86 34.02 -3.69
CA GLY A 326 3.42 34.13 -3.37
C GLY A 326 2.49 34.15 -4.57
N SER A 327 2.99 34.53 -5.74
CA SER A 327 2.25 34.52 -7.01
C SER A 327 2.30 33.17 -7.74
N ALA A 328 3.19 32.26 -7.34
CA ALA A 328 3.32 30.90 -7.87
C ALA A 328 3.46 29.89 -6.73
N PRO A 329 2.46 29.74 -5.84
CA PRO A 329 2.51 28.74 -4.78
C PRO A 329 2.38 27.32 -5.34
N MET A 330 2.82 26.32 -4.57
CA MET A 330 2.47 24.92 -4.81
C MET A 330 0.93 24.78 -4.81
N PRO A 331 0.32 24.19 -5.84
CA PRO A 331 -1.13 24.02 -5.91
C PRO A 331 -1.69 23.15 -4.77
N ASN A 332 -2.93 23.39 -4.33
CA ASN A 332 -3.59 22.57 -3.31
C ASN A 332 -3.65 21.09 -3.72
N SER A 333 -3.75 20.78 -5.01
CA SER A 333 -3.81 19.38 -5.48
C SER A 333 -2.53 18.57 -5.25
N VAL A 334 -1.42 19.20 -4.84
CA VAL A 334 -0.14 18.56 -4.53
C VAL A 334 0.40 18.93 -3.15
N VAL A 335 -0.47 19.47 -2.29
CA VAL A 335 -0.18 19.81 -0.89
C VAL A 335 -1.31 19.26 -0.05
N LEU A 336 -1.01 18.63 1.08
CA LEU A 336 -2.01 18.33 2.11
C LEU A 336 -1.64 19.15 3.33
N ASP A 337 -2.42 20.19 3.62
CA ASP A 337 -2.11 21.12 4.70
C ASP A 337 -2.48 20.56 6.09
N GLU A 338 -2.01 21.23 7.15
CA GLU A 338 -2.22 20.79 8.53
C GLU A 338 -3.69 20.53 8.92
N ASP A 339 -4.63 21.32 8.40
CA ASP A 339 -6.07 21.17 8.68
C ASP A 339 -6.62 19.96 7.93
N GLU A 340 -6.21 19.78 6.67
CA GLU A 340 -6.58 18.61 5.86
C GLU A 340 -6.00 17.30 6.41
N ILE A 341 -4.77 17.34 6.93
CA ILE A 341 -4.15 16.21 7.65
C ILE A 341 -4.97 15.86 8.89
N ALA A 342 -5.40 16.86 9.67
CA ALA A 342 -6.25 16.63 10.83
C ALA A 342 -7.59 15.98 10.46
N VAL A 343 -8.20 16.38 9.34
CA VAL A 343 -9.42 15.74 8.80
C VAL A 343 -9.16 14.27 8.45
N ALA A 344 -8.08 13.96 7.74
CA ALA A 344 -7.73 12.59 7.37
C ALA A 344 -7.48 11.70 8.60
N LYS A 345 -6.71 12.19 9.58
CA LYS A 345 -6.41 11.46 10.82
C LYS A 345 -7.65 11.24 11.68
N ALA A 346 -8.53 12.23 11.77
CA ALA A 346 -9.81 12.10 12.48
C ALA A 346 -10.70 11.03 11.84
N ALA A 347 -10.77 10.98 10.50
CA ALA A 347 -11.51 9.94 9.78
C ALA A 347 -10.96 8.53 10.06
N VAL A 348 -9.64 8.33 9.94
CA VAL A 348 -9.00 7.03 10.27
C VAL A 348 -9.32 6.60 11.70
N SER A 349 -9.17 7.50 12.68
CA SER A 349 -9.49 7.21 14.08
C SER A 349 -10.97 6.84 14.29
N GLY A 350 -11.89 7.58 13.66
CA GLY A 350 -13.33 7.34 13.74
C GLY A 350 -13.74 6.01 13.09
N PHE A 351 -13.14 5.68 11.95
CA PHE A 351 -13.37 4.42 11.25
C PHE A 351 -12.80 3.24 12.05
N ASN A 352 -11.59 3.32 12.57
CA ASN A 352 -11.01 2.26 13.40
C ASN A 352 -11.80 2.01 14.68
N SER A 353 -12.32 3.07 15.31
CA SER A 353 -13.23 2.94 16.47
C SER A 353 -14.51 2.19 16.09
N THR A 354 -15.06 2.48 14.91
CA THR A 354 -16.24 1.82 14.35
C THR A 354 -15.98 0.34 14.08
N ILE A 355 -14.87 0.03 13.39
CA ILE A 355 -14.46 -1.34 13.07
C ILE A 355 -14.33 -2.16 14.36
N ALA A 356 -13.58 -1.65 15.34
CA ALA A 356 -13.36 -2.33 16.61
C ALA A 356 -14.68 -2.61 17.36
N SER A 357 -15.57 -1.60 17.44
CA SER A 357 -16.86 -1.75 18.12
C SER A 357 -17.76 -2.79 17.43
N LEU A 358 -17.87 -2.74 16.11
CA LEU A 358 -18.75 -3.65 15.35
C LEU A 358 -18.21 -5.08 15.34
N ALA A 359 -16.89 -5.24 15.20
CA ALA A 359 -16.23 -6.55 15.22
C ALA A 359 -16.33 -7.21 16.59
N SER A 360 -16.06 -6.45 17.66
CA SER A 360 -16.21 -6.94 19.05
C SER A 360 -17.63 -7.40 19.36
N ALA A 361 -18.65 -6.66 18.90
CA ALA A 361 -20.06 -7.04 19.09
C ALA A 361 -20.43 -8.38 18.42
N LYS A 362 -19.59 -8.90 17.51
CA LYS A 362 -19.81 -10.14 16.75
C LYS A 362 -18.74 -11.18 17.00
N ASN A 363 -17.77 -10.92 17.88
CA ASN A 363 -16.58 -11.75 18.10
C ASN A 363 -15.81 -12.04 16.80
N VAL A 364 -15.68 -11.05 15.93
CA VAL A 364 -14.89 -11.15 14.70
C VAL A 364 -13.48 -10.62 14.97
N PRO A 365 -12.41 -11.42 14.75
CA PRO A 365 -11.03 -10.96 14.91
C PRO A 365 -10.68 -9.78 14.00
N VAL A 366 -9.85 -8.87 14.51
CA VAL A 366 -9.35 -7.69 13.78
C VAL A 366 -7.83 -7.64 13.88
N VAL A 367 -7.15 -7.60 12.75
CA VAL A 367 -5.72 -7.30 12.67
C VAL A 367 -5.51 -5.80 12.92
N ASP A 368 -4.71 -5.44 13.92
CA ASP A 368 -4.39 -4.05 14.26
C ASP A 368 -3.24 -3.49 13.40
N VAL A 369 -3.49 -3.39 12.09
CA VAL A 369 -2.52 -2.85 11.13
C VAL A 369 -2.17 -1.39 11.44
N ASN A 370 -3.06 -0.62 12.05
CA ASN A 370 -2.79 0.77 12.44
C ASN A 370 -1.64 0.87 13.44
N SER A 371 -1.72 0.12 14.54
CA SER A 371 -0.66 0.11 15.54
C SER A 371 0.66 -0.41 14.96
N ILE A 372 0.60 -1.52 14.22
CA ILE A 372 1.78 -2.15 13.60
C ILE A 372 2.46 -1.21 12.61
N PHE A 373 1.69 -0.53 11.76
CA PHE A 373 2.24 0.40 10.79
C PHE A 373 2.91 1.60 11.45
N ASN A 374 2.30 2.17 12.49
CA ASN A 374 2.86 3.28 13.24
C ASN A 374 4.18 2.90 13.95
N ASP A 375 4.26 1.68 14.49
CA ASP A 375 5.49 1.16 15.08
C ASP A 375 6.61 1.02 14.04
N ILE A 376 6.32 0.39 12.89
CA ILE A 376 7.28 0.26 11.79
C ILE A 376 7.70 1.61 11.23
N HIS A 377 6.78 2.58 11.14
CA HIS A 377 7.10 3.94 10.72
C HIS A 377 8.07 4.64 11.68
N ALA A 378 7.85 4.50 12.98
CA ALA A 378 8.66 5.14 14.01
C ALA A 378 10.04 4.46 14.23
N HIS A 379 10.10 3.14 14.12
CA HIS A 379 11.25 2.35 14.58
C HIS A 379 11.89 1.49 13.49
N GLY A 380 11.24 1.32 12.35
CA GLY A 380 11.60 0.30 11.36
C GLY A 380 11.26 -1.12 11.84
N ARG A 381 11.62 -2.11 11.02
CA ARG A 381 11.46 -3.54 11.29
C ARG A 381 12.78 -4.24 11.02
N GLU A 382 13.33 -4.93 12.01
CA GLU A 382 14.53 -5.73 11.82
C GLU A 382 14.17 -7.12 11.26
N ILE A 383 14.77 -7.50 10.14
CA ILE A 383 14.64 -8.82 9.52
C ILE A 383 16.04 -9.31 9.14
N ALA A 384 16.47 -10.43 9.72
CA ALA A 384 17.79 -11.03 9.48
C ALA A 384 18.97 -10.05 9.66
N GLY A 385 18.89 -9.13 10.63
CA GLY A 385 19.92 -8.13 10.90
C GLY A 385 19.92 -6.92 9.96
N LEU A 386 18.92 -6.81 9.08
CA LEU A 386 18.68 -5.63 8.24
C LEU A 386 17.47 -4.86 8.77
N THR A 387 17.60 -3.54 8.90
CA THR A 387 16.49 -2.66 9.28
C THR A 387 15.77 -2.19 8.02
N PHE A 388 14.50 -2.55 7.91
CA PHE A 388 13.59 -2.07 6.88
C PHE A 388 12.73 -0.94 7.44
N THR A 389 12.44 0.07 6.62
CA THR A 389 11.70 1.27 7.05
C THR A 389 10.62 1.62 6.04
N THR A 390 9.80 2.63 6.35
CA THR A 390 8.81 3.18 5.43
C THR A 390 9.40 4.22 4.47
N SER A 391 10.73 4.40 4.44
CA SER A 391 11.39 5.36 3.55
C SER A 391 11.18 4.97 2.08
N PHE A 392 10.87 5.96 1.25
CA PHE A 392 10.64 5.74 -0.18
C PHE A 392 11.89 5.18 -0.87
N ILE A 393 11.71 4.11 -1.66
CA ILE A 393 12.74 3.39 -2.43
C ILE A 393 13.78 2.66 -1.56
N THR A 394 14.34 3.29 -0.55
CA THR A 394 15.45 2.75 0.25
C THR A 394 15.01 1.98 1.49
N GLY A 395 13.79 2.20 1.97
CA GLY A 395 13.27 1.51 3.16
C GLY A 395 12.83 0.07 2.90
N GLY A 396 12.59 -0.30 1.64
CA GLY A 396 12.27 -1.66 1.19
C GLY A 396 10.84 -2.14 1.47
N LEU A 397 10.05 -1.44 2.30
CA LEU A 397 8.68 -1.87 2.65
C LEU A 397 7.59 -1.30 1.73
N PHE A 398 7.89 -0.24 0.98
CA PHE A 398 6.97 0.38 0.02
C PHE A 398 7.47 0.24 -1.41
N SER A 399 6.52 0.15 -2.33
CA SER A 399 6.74 0.08 -3.76
C SER A 399 6.97 1.48 -4.37
N LEU A 400 7.20 1.53 -5.70
CA LEU A 400 7.65 2.74 -6.39
C LEU A 400 6.57 3.82 -6.58
N ASP A 401 5.34 3.56 -6.17
CA ASP A 401 4.28 4.58 -6.14
C ASP A 401 4.22 5.35 -4.80
N GLY A 402 4.98 4.91 -3.79
CA GLY A 402 5.00 5.53 -2.46
C GLY A 402 3.73 5.30 -1.65
N VAL A 403 2.80 4.47 -2.15
CA VAL A 403 1.49 4.21 -1.55
C VAL A 403 1.36 2.76 -1.11
N HIS A 404 1.67 1.82 -2.00
CA HIS A 404 1.41 0.41 -1.77
C HIS A 404 2.65 -0.30 -1.19
N PRO A 405 2.45 -1.31 -0.32
CA PRO A 405 3.52 -2.16 0.16
C PRO A 405 4.28 -2.83 -0.99
N SER A 406 5.58 -3.05 -0.81
CA SER A 406 6.36 -3.90 -1.69
C SER A 406 5.97 -5.38 -1.52
N ASP A 407 6.57 -6.28 -2.31
CA ASP A 407 6.45 -7.73 -2.09
C ASP A 407 6.87 -8.12 -0.65
N LEU A 408 7.92 -7.47 -0.12
CA LEU A 408 8.39 -7.64 1.25
C LEU A 408 7.38 -7.10 2.28
N GLY A 409 6.86 -5.89 2.05
CA GLY A 409 5.81 -5.32 2.90
C GLY A 409 4.55 -6.19 2.94
N SER A 410 4.19 -6.80 1.81
CA SER A 410 3.06 -7.72 1.69
C SER A 410 3.27 -9.02 2.46
N ALA A 411 4.50 -9.56 2.49
CA ALA A 411 4.85 -10.72 3.31
C ALA A 411 4.74 -10.42 4.82
N ILE A 412 5.16 -9.23 5.25
CA ILE A 412 4.99 -8.78 6.64
C ILE A 412 3.51 -8.68 6.99
N ILE A 413 2.70 -8.02 6.15
CA ILE A 413 1.24 -7.94 6.34
C ILE A 413 0.62 -9.34 6.45
N ALA A 414 1.00 -10.28 5.58
CA ALA A 414 0.51 -11.65 5.64
C ALA A 414 0.81 -12.30 7.00
N ASN A 415 1.99 -12.07 7.57
CA ASN A 415 2.36 -12.57 8.90
C ASN A 415 1.51 -11.99 10.02
N GLU A 416 1.11 -10.72 9.94
CA GLU A 416 0.22 -10.11 10.93
C GLU A 416 -1.19 -10.71 10.88
N PHE A 417 -1.70 -11.00 9.68
CA PHE A 417 -2.94 -11.77 9.50
C PHE A 417 -2.81 -13.20 10.02
N LEU A 418 -1.76 -13.93 9.64
CA LEU A 418 -1.53 -15.31 10.07
C LEU A 418 -1.37 -15.42 11.59
N THR A 419 -0.70 -14.45 12.22
CA THR A 419 -0.60 -14.38 13.69
C THR A 419 -1.98 -14.22 14.32
N THR A 420 -2.77 -13.26 13.83
CA THR A 420 -4.15 -13.05 14.31
C THR A 420 -5.02 -14.31 14.11
N ILE A 421 -4.87 -15.01 12.98
CA ILE A 421 -5.58 -16.26 12.70
C ILE A 421 -5.18 -17.35 13.68
N ASN A 422 -3.88 -17.58 13.87
CA ASN A 422 -3.37 -18.58 14.80
C ASN A 422 -3.88 -18.37 16.22
N GLU A 423 -3.89 -17.11 16.69
CA GLU A 423 -4.37 -16.75 18.02
C GLU A 423 -5.87 -16.96 18.23
N ASN A 424 -6.69 -16.71 17.20
CA ASN A 424 -8.16 -16.69 17.34
C ASN A 424 -8.83 -18.02 16.96
N PHE A 425 -8.14 -18.88 16.23
CA PHE A 425 -8.69 -20.15 15.73
C PHE A 425 -7.94 -21.39 16.26
N ASP A 426 -7.12 -21.25 17.31
CA ASP A 426 -6.27 -22.34 17.84
C ASP A 426 -5.45 -23.04 16.73
N ALA A 427 -4.97 -22.23 15.79
CA ALA A 427 -4.29 -22.69 14.59
C ALA A 427 -2.77 -22.61 14.75
N SER A 428 -2.05 -23.42 13.96
CA SER A 428 -0.59 -23.41 13.85
C SER A 428 -0.19 -23.34 12.38
N ILE A 429 -0.70 -22.33 11.68
CA ILE A 429 -0.36 -22.04 10.29
C ILE A 429 1.04 -21.40 10.28
N PRO A 430 2.01 -21.94 9.52
CA PRO A 430 3.35 -21.39 9.49
C PRO A 430 3.34 -19.97 8.93
N LEU A 431 4.14 -19.08 9.50
CA LEU A 431 4.35 -17.73 8.96
C LEU A 431 5.15 -17.79 7.66
N VAL A 432 4.99 -16.75 6.83
CA VAL A 432 5.80 -16.52 5.64
C VAL A 432 7.24 -16.29 6.05
N ASN A 433 8.16 -17.07 5.47
CA ASN A 433 9.58 -16.82 5.62
C ASN A 433 9.98 -15.63 4.74
N VAL A 434 10.18 -14.49 5.39
CA VAL A 434 10.48 -13.24 4.72
C VAL A 434 11.86 -13.26 4.04
N ILE A 435 12.81 -14.07 4.53
CA ILE A 435 14.13 -14.23 3.90
C ILE A 435 13.98 -14.93 2.55
N ASP A 436 13.18 -15.99 2.48
CA ASP A 436 12.94 -16.72 1.22
C ASP A 436 12.29 -15.80 0.16
N VAL A 437 11.39 -14.92 0.59
CA VAL A 437 10.79 -13.89 -0.28
C VAL A 437 11.87 -12.95 -0.82
N MET A 438 12.78 -12.46 0.02
CA MET A 438 13.88 -11.59 -0.41
C MET A 438 14.82 -12.29 -1.41
N GLU A 439 15.10 -13.58 -1.21
CA GLU A 439 15.91 -14.37 -2.13
C GLU A 439 15.21 -14.55 -3.49
N ASP A 440 13.92 -14.90 -3.49
CA ASP A 440 13.15 -15.12 -4.73
C ASP A 440 13.05 -13.83 -5.57
N ILE A 441 12.78 -12.69 -4.93
CA ILE A 441 12.76 -11.37 -5.59
C ILE A 441 14.13 -11.06 -6.23
N SER A 442 15.22 -11.37 -5.53
CA SER A 442 16.58 -11.10 -6.00
C SER A 442 16.96 -11.96 -7.22
N LEU A 443 16.46 -13.20 -7.30
CA LEU A 443 16.74 -14.14 -8.38
C LEU A 443 15.90 -13.87 -9.65
N LYS A 444 14.71 -13.28 -9.51
CA LYS A 444 13.80 -12.96 -10.63
C LYS A 444 14.14 -11.65 -11.37
N LYS A 445 15.23 -10.96 -11.01
CA LYS A 445 15.66 -9.72 -11.70
C LYS A 445 16.09 -10.05 -13.15
N SER A 446 15.24 -9.67 -14.10
CA SER A 446 15.46 -9.80 -15.55
C SER A 446 16.73 -9.07 -16.00
N SER A 447 17.34 -9.56 -17.08
CA SER A 447 18.65 -9.20 -17.65
C SER A 447 18.81 -7.78 -18.19
N SER A 448 17.97 -6.81 -17.80
CA SER A 448 18.23 -5.41 -18.10
C SER A 448 19.41 -4.96 -17.22
N GLN A 449 20.60 -4.86 -17.83
CA GLN A 449 21.76 -4.24 -17.19
C GLN A 449 21.46 -2.75 -16.96
N ILE A 450 20.80 -2.44 -15.85
CA ILE A 450 20.74 -1.07 -15.36
C ILE A 450 22.17 -0.74 -14.91
N THR A 451 22.85 0.08 -15.71
CA THR A 451 24.22 0.47 -15.45
C THR A 451 24.20 1.56 -14.39
N TYR A 452 24.22 1.18 -13.12
CA TYR A 452 24.40 2.14 -12.05
C TYR A 452 25.88 2.53 -11.98
N ASN A 453 26.16 3.83 -12.05
CA ASN A 453 27.47 4.29 -11.62
C ASN A 453 27.50 4.20 -10.07
N LYS A 454 28.62 3.71 -9.54
CA LYS A 454 28.78 3.45 -8.09
C LYS A 454 28.66 4.72 -7.24
N GLU A 455 29.18 5.84 -7.74
CA GLU A 455 29.18 7.13 -7.02
C GLU A 455 27.76 7.68 -6.84
N THR A 456 26.91 7.54 -7.85
CA THR A 456 25.49 7.90 -7.83
C THR A 456 24.70 6.98 -6.91
N PHE A 457 24.98 5.67 -6.91
CA PHE A 457 24.35 4.75 -5.95
C PHE A 457 24.74 5.09 -4.49
N ASP A 458 26.01 5.35 -4.23
CA ASP A 458 26.51 5.74 -2.91
C ASP A 458 25.95 7.11 -2.45
N ASN A 459 25.67 8.03 -3.39
CA ASN A 459 25.03 9.31 -3.10
C ASN A 459 23.53 9.18 -2.85
N VAL A 460 22.84 8.23 -3.49
CA VAL A 460 21.42 7.92 -3.26
C VAL A 460 21.21 7.37 -1.86
N VAL A 461 22.05 6.42 -1.43
CA VAL A 461 22.02 5.89 -0.06
C VAL A 461 22.16 7.05 0.94
N LYS A 462 23.05 8.00 0.69
CA LYS A 462 23.21 9.21 1.54
C LYS A 462 22.05 10.21 1.45
N LEU A 463 21.46 10.41 0.27
CA LEU A 463 20.35 11.35 0.04
C LEU A 463 19.07 10.88 0.77
N PHE A 464 18.88 9.56 0.87
CA PHE A 464 17.75 8.94 1.58
C PHE A 464 18.12 8.46 3.00
N GLY A 465 19.15 9.03 3.62
CA GLY A 465 19.46 8.83 5.04
C GLY A 465 20.07 7.48 5.42
N GLY A 466 20.43 6.63 4.45
CA GLY A 466 21.22 5.43 4.68
C GLY A 466 22.68 5.78 5.00
N LYS A 467 23.22 5.19 6.07
CA LYS A 467 24.65 5.25 6.38
C LYS A 467 25.43 4.21 5.62
#